data_AF-A0A0N0TP06-F1
#
_entry.id   AF-A0A0N0TP06-F1
#
_cell.length_a   1.000
_cell.length_b   1.000
_cell.length_c   1.000
_cell.angle_alpha   90.00
_cell.angle_beta   90.00
_cell.angle_gamma   90.00
#
_symmetry.space_group_name_H-M   'P 1'
#
loop_
_entity.id
_entity.type
_entity.pdbx_description
1 polymer ?
#
loop_
_entity_poly.entity_id
_entity_poly.type
_entity_poly.pdbx_seq_one_letter_code
_entity_poly.pdbx_strand_id
1 'polypeptide(L)'
;MVTPHWARRFPLVARPRPACIPLDARVDELVRLADAAHGDPVRASAVLNQAALLASDVGLPDLARVWCHEHARAVCARLPGDAKTAIHALEPVVNLARLRIRDGDGDNALRLLEALFEGVSARIDTEVDQGLVVPCSQLATTEDDHHEVVRWLWTVLLADGTRAMTTAGRWTDALDHLRTHNGVGNRMSDGRQVAVIAHLVAGDAQEAWQMVDSTVPGEPWEQAVAALLGALCGDHPPEPARERMWTAYIQVPWSAATAVFHTRLGLSVADVLGPHDDRTETVTHDLIGRILADRNGYCARELVAAIPQDTLRDAGPELSDLVRACGLDQRGLAQPVQARLDAAVQGALVAMCV
;
A
#
# COMPACT_ATOMS: atom_id res chain seq x y z
N MET A 1 -18.17 9.64 15.08
CA MET A 1 -17.82 10.77 14.19
C MET A 1 -17.50 10.22 12.81
N VAL A 2 -17.91 10.89 11.74
CA VAL A 2 -17.58 10.47 10.38
C VAL A 2 -16.13 10.85 10.10
N THR A 3 -15.29 9.89 9.72
CA THR A 3 -13.90 10.14 9.34
C THR A 3 -13.87 11.12 8.16
N PRO A 4 -13.13 12.24 8.24
CA PRO A 4 -13.01 13.19 7.13
C PRO A 4 -12.50 12.52 5.85
N HIS A 5 -12.98 12.98 4.69
CA HIS A 5 -12.60 12.40 3.40
C HIS A 5 -11.08 12.42 3.17
N TRP A 6 -10.43 13.54 3.53
CA TRP A 6 -8.99 13.72 3.38
C TRP A 6 -8.18 12.64 4.12
N ALA A 7 -8.66 12.18 5.29
CA ALA A 7 -7.95 11.22 6.11
C ALA A 7 -7.79 9.86 5.40
N ARG A 8 -8.71 9.50 4.50
CA ARG A 8 -8.65 8.23 3.74
C ARG A 8 -7.42 8.11 2.84
N ARG A 9 -6.74 9.22 2.53
CA ARG A 9 -5.51 9.21 1.70
C ARG A 9 -4.24 9.02 2.53
N PHE A 10 -4.31 9.05 3.86
CA PHE A 10 -3.19 8.89 4.77
C PHE A 10 -3.03 7.43 5.26
N PRO A 11 -1.83 7.03 5.72
CA PRO A 11 -0.57 7.80 5.75
C PRO A 11 0.05 8.00 4.36
N LEU A 12 0.72 9.14 4.19
CA LEU A 12 1.45 9.57 3.02
C LEU A 12 2.95 9.31 3.25
N VAL A 13 3.44 8.17 2.77
CA VAL A 13 4.87 7.83 2.79
C VAL A 13 5.32 7.61 1.35
N ALA A 14 6.48 8.15 0.97
CA ALA A 14 7.05 8.06 -0.36
C ALA A 14 7.60 6.65 -0.68
N ARG A 15 6.73 5.62 -0.63
CA ARG A 15 7.08 4.22 -0.90
C ARG A 15 7.10 3.96 -2.41
N PRO A 16 8.18 3.37 -2.95
CA PRO A 16 8.21 2.95 -4.34
C PRO A 16 7.06 1.97 -4.65
N ARG A 17 6.37 2.20 -5.76
CA ARG A 17 5.32 1.32 -6.30
C ARG A 17 5.43 1.28 -7.82
N PRO A 18 5.54 0.10 -8.44
CA PRO A 18 5.52 -0.02 -9.89
C PRO A 18 4.26 0.61 -10.49
N ALA A 19 4.39 1.21 -11.67
CA ALA A 19 3.27 1.78 -12.40
C ALA A 19 2.27 0.68 -12.80
N CYS A 20 0.98 0.96 -12.66
CA CYS A 20 -0.05 0.10 -13.23
C CYS A 20 -0.18 0.42 -14.72
N ILE A 21 0.61 -0.24 -15.55
CA ILE A 21 0.54 -0.12 -17.02
C ILE A 21 -0.67 -0.93 -17.57
N PRO A 22 -1.03 -0.77 -18.87
CA PRO A 22 -2.14 -1.49 -19.48
C PRO A 22 -2.09 -3.02 -19.27
N LEU A 23 -3.26 -3.64 -19.10
CA LEU A 23 -3.42 -5.03 -18.70
C LEU A 23 -2.69 -5.99 -19.65
N ASP A 24 -2.86 -5.83 -20.96
CA ASP A 24 -2.22 -6.69 -21.97
C ASP A 24 -0.70 -6.70 -21.81
N ALA A 25 -0.10 -5.53 -21.59
CA ALA A 25 1.35 -5.41 -21.38
C ALA A 25 1.81 -6.11 -20.09
N ARG A 26 1.02 -6.04 -19.00
CA ARG A 26 1.32 -6.75 -17.75
C ARG A 26 1.21 -8.26 -17.92
N VAL A 27 0.22 -8.74 -18.66
CA VAL A 27 0.04 -10.16 -18.97
C VAL A 27 1.21 -10.67 -19.82
N ASP A 28 1.62 -9.91 -20.84
CA ASP A 28 2.77 -10.26 -21.68
C ASP A 28 4.08 -10.30 -20.91
N GLU A 29 4.32 -9.32 -20.02
CA GLU A 29 5.47 -9.32 -19.11
C GLU A 29 5.46 -10.55 -18.19
N LEU A 30 4.32 -10.85 -17.58
CA LEU A 30 4.18 -11.98 -16.67
C LEU A 30 4.45 -13.32 -17.37
N VAL A 31 3.92 -13.50 -18.58
CA VAL A 31 4.14 -14.72 -19.37
C VAL A 31 5.63 -14.87 -19.72
N ARG A 32 6.28 -13.80 -20.18
CA ARG A 32 7.72 -13.82 -20.44
C ARG A 32 8.54 -14.10 -19.18
N LEU A 33 8.13 -13.56 -18.03
CA LEU A 33 8.77 -13.85 -16.76
C LEU A 33 8.62 -15.33 -16.37
N ALA A 34 7.44 -15.92 -16.60
CA ALA A 34 7.18 -17.33 -16.37
C ALA A 34 8.02 -18.24 -17.27
N ASP A 35 8.14 -17.92 -18.55
CA ASP A 35 9.03 -18.64 -19.49
C ASP A 35 10.49 -18.61 -19.01
N ALA A 36 10.92 -17.47 -18.45
CA ALA A 36 12.27 -17.27 -17.93
C ALA A 36 12.51 -17.81 -16.51
N ALA A 37 11.47 -18.36 -15.84
CA ALA A 37 11.53 -18.86 -14.47
C ALA A 37 11.94 -20.35 -14.38
N HIS A 38 12.22 -21.02 -15.50
CA HIS A 38 12.58 -22.43 -15.51
C HIS A 38 13.84 -22.70 -14.67
N GLY A 39 13.69 -23.45 -13.57
CA GLY A 39 14.77 -23.74 -12.62
C GLY A 39 15.20 -22.54 -11.76
N ASP A 40 14.44 -21.44 -11.76
CA ASP A 40 14.72 -20.25 -10.95
C ASP A 40 13.53 -19.97 -9.99
N PRO A 41 13.60 -20.47 -8.74
CA PRO A 41 12.56 -20.26 -7.73
C PRO A 41 12.31 -18.79 -7.39
N VAL A 42 13.31 -17.91 -7.52
CA VAL A 42 13.14 -16.49 -7.23
C VAL A 42 12.26 -15.85 -8.29
N ARG A 43 12.51 -16.16 -9.57
CA ARG A 43 11.64 -15.71 -10.67
C ARG A 43 10.25 -16.34 -10.59
N ALA A 44 10.16 -17.62 -10.26
CA ALA A 44 8.86 -18.29 -10.09
C ALA A 44 8.02 -17.64 -8.98
N SER A 45 8.64 -17.32 -7.83
CA SER A 45 7.99 -16.56 -6.76
C SER A 45 7.54 -15.17 -7.23
N ALA A 46 8.34 -14.48 -8.04
CA ALA A 46 7.96 -13.19 -8.63
C ALA A 46 6.74 -13.31 -9.56
N VAL A 47 6.65 -14.36 -10.38
CA VAL A 47 5.47 -14.65 -11.22
C VAL A 47 4.22 -14.80 -10.35
N LEU A 48 4.28 -15.64 -9.31
CA LEU A 48 3.14 -15.90 -8.44
C LEU A 48 2.67 -14.63 -7.71
N ASN A 49 3.60 -13.83 -7.20
CA ASN A 49 3.29 -12.55 -6.58
C ASN A 49 2.64 -11.56 -7.56
N GLN A 50 3.20 -11.41 -8.76
CA GLN A 50 2.64 -10.52 -9.78
C GLN A 50 1.28 -10.99 -10.31
N ALA A 51 1.08 -12.30 -10.45
CA ALA A 51 -0.20 -12.88 -10.84
C ALA A 51 -1.29 -12.58 -9.81
N ALA A 52 -1.02 -12.79 -8.52
CA ALA A 52 -1.97 -12.47 -7.45
C ALA A 52 -2.30 -10.97 -7.40
N LEU A 53 -1.29 -10.09 -7.57
CA LEU A 53 -1.52 -8.65 -7.66
C LEU A 53 -2.38 -8.28 -8.87
N LEU A 54 -2.11 -8.87 -10.05
CA LEU A 54 -2.87 -8.64 -11.27
C LEU A 54 -4.34 -9.08 -11.08
N ALA A 55 -4.58 -10.27 -10.52
CA ALA A 55 -5.93 -10.75 -10.21
C ALA A 55 -6.67 -9.81 -9.24
N SER A 56 -5.98 -9.30 -8.22
CA SER A 56 -6.54 -8.30 -7.30
C SER A 56 -6.92 -7.01 -8.03
N ASP A 57 -6.04 -6.50 -8.88
CA ASP A 57 -6.26 -5.25 -9.61
C ASP A 57 -7.46 -5.33 -10.58
N VAL A 58 -7.68 -6.49 -11.21
CA VAL A 58 -8.81 -6.70 -12.12
C VAL A 58 -10.12 -7.06 -11.41
N GLY A 59 -10.14 -7.03 -10.07
CA GLY A 59 -11.34 -7.29 -9.27
C GLY A 59 -11.68 -8.77 -9.12
N LEU A 60 -10.67 -9.65 -9.06
CA LEU A 60 -10.81 -11.09 -8.78
C LEU A 60 -10.11 -11.46 -7.46
N PRO A 61 -10.59 -10.95 -6.30
CA PRO A 61 -9.92 -11.12 -5.00
C PRO A 61 -9.82 -12.59 -4.56
N ASP A 62 -10.83 -13.42 -4.86
CA ASP A 62 -10.79 -14.85 -4.52
C ASP A 62 -9.71 -15.59 -5.32
N LEU A 63 -9.55 -15.28 -6.61
CA LEU A 63 -8.49 -15.87 -7.43
C LEU A 63 -7.10 -15.43 -6.94
N ALA A 64 -6.95 -14.15 -6.61
CA ALA A 64 -5.72 -13.62 -6.02
C ALA A 64 -5.36 -14.34 -4.71
N ARG A 65 -6.36 -14.60 -3.86
CA ARG A 65 -6.20 -15.34 -2.60
C ARG A 65 -5.80 -16.78 -2.85
N VAL A 66 -6.44 -17.49 -3.78
CA VAL A 66 -6.07 -18.86 -4.18
C VAL A 66 -4.61 -18.92 -4.62
N TRP A 67 -4.17 -18.02 -5.51
CA TRP A 67 -2.78 -18.01 -5.96
C TRP A 67 -1.77 -17.65 -4.86
N CYS A 68 -2.11 -16.73 -3.95
CA CYS A 68 -1.27 -16.47 -2.77
C CYS A 68 -1.19 -17.68 -1.83
N HIS A 69 -2.29 -18.43 -1.66
CA HIS A 69 -2.30 -19.68 -0.87
C HIS A 69 -1.36 -20.73 -1.48
N GLU A 70 -1.50 -21.01 -2.77
CA GLU A 70 -0.62 -21.95 -3.47
C GLU A 70 0.85 -21.50 -3.41
N HIS A 71 1.10 -20.20 -3.58
CA HIS A 71 2.44 -19.64 -3.45
C HIS A 71 3.00 -19.84 -2.03
N ALA A 72 2.23 -19.50 -1.00
CA ALA A 72 2.63 -19.68 0.40
C ALA A 72 2.98 -21.14 0.71
N ARG A 73 2.15 -22.09 0.28
CA ARG A 73 2.43 -23.53 0.46
C ARG A 73 3.71 -23.94 -0.24
N ALA A 74 3.93 -23.50 -1.48
CA ALA A 74 5.12 -23.84 -2.26
C ALA A 74 6.42 -23.31 -1.63
N VAL A 75 6.42 -22.07 -1.12
CA VAL A 75 7.62 -21.51 -0.45
C VAL A 75 7.83 -22.10 0.94
N CYS A 76 6.77 -22.34 1.72
CA CYS A 76 6.88 -22.93 3.06
C CYS A 76 7.39 -24.37 3.02
N ALA A 77 7.12 -25.13 1.95
CA ALA A 77 7.66 -26.48 1.77
C ALA A 77 9.20 -26.53 1.66
N ARG A 78 9.87 -25.38 1.51
CA ARG A 78 11.33 -25.25 1.37
C ARG A 78 12.02 -24.83 2.67
N LEU A 79 11.28 -24.71 3.77
CA LEU A 79 11.80 -24.38 5.09
C LEU A 79 12.40 -25.63 5.80
N PRO A 80 13.31 -25.44 6.78
CA PRO A 80 13.87 -24.18 7.28
C PRO A 80 14.90 -23.55 6.34
N GLY A 81 15.21 -22.27 6.56
CA GLY A 81 16.30 -21.58 5.86
C GLY A 81 17.02 -20.56 6.74
N ASP A 82 17.84 -19.73 6.10
CA ASP A 82 18.35 -18.48 6.70
C ASP A 82 17.22 -17.45 6.84
N ALA A 83 17.48 -16.34 7.54
CA ALA A 83 16.49 -15.27 7.73
C ALA A 83 15.85 -14.81 6.42
N LYS A 84 16.66 -14.68 5.36
CA LYS A 84 16.21 -14.23 4.05
C LYS A 84 15.22 -15.22 3.42
N THR A 85 15.53 -16.52 3.48
CA THR A 85 14.66 -17.59 2.97
C THR A 85 13.34 -17.62 3.75
N ALA A 86 13.41 -17.48 5.08
CA ALA A 86 12.22 -17.41 5.93
C ALA A 86 11.35 -16.18 5.63
N ILE A 87 11.95 -15.00 5.47
CA ILE A 87 11.24 -13.77 5.08
C ILE A 87 10.56 -13.95 3.72
N HIS A 88 11.29 -14.44 2.71
CA HIS A 88 10.70 -14.73 1.40
C HIS A 88 9.56 -15.75 1.48
N ALA A 89 9.64 -16.74 2.39
CA ALA A 89 8.56 -17.70 2.60
C ALA A 89 7.31 -17.07 3.25
N LEU A 90 7.46 -16.00 4.02
CA LEU A 90 6.36 -15.29 4.68
C LEU A 90 5.76 -14.18 3.81
N GLU A 91 6.47 -13.68 2.80
CA GLU A 91 5.96 -12.63 1.91
C GLU A 91 4.59 -12.95 1.28
N PRO A 92 4.32 -14.17 0.78
CA PRO A 92 3.00 -14.51 0.25
C PRO A 92 1.91 -14.51 1.33
N VAL A 93 2.25 -14.88 2.57
CA VAL A 93 1.32 -14.86 3.71
C VAL A 93 0.98 -13.41 4.08
N VAL A 94 1.97 -12.52 4.13
CA VAL A 94 1.75 -11.08 4.32
C VAL A 94 0.92 -10.49 3.18
N ASN A 95 1.10 -10.97 1.96
CA ASN A 95 0.30 -10.55 0.82
C ASN A 95 -1.17 -10.93 0.96
N LEU A 96 -1.54 -12.04 1.62
CA LEU A 96 -2.93 -12.36 1.95
C LEU A 96 -3.58 -11.26 2.80
N ALA A 97 -2.88 -10.77 3.83
CA ALA A 97 -3.35 -9.64 4.63
C ALA A 97 -3.50 -8.37 3.76
N ARG A 98 -2.54 -8.09 2.88
CA ARG A 98 -2.63 -6.94 1.96
C ARG A 98 -3.79 -7.05 0.97
N LEU A 99 -4.11 -8.25 0.50
CA LEU A 99 -5.28 -8.51 -0.35
C LEU A 99 -6.57 -8.23 0.42
N ARG A 100 -6.68 -8.70 1.67
CA ARG A 100 -7.83 -8.40 2.54
C ARG A 100 -8.00 -6.90 2.80
N ILE A 101 -6.92 -6.17 3.08
CA ILE A 101 -6.95 -4.70 3.21
C ILE A 101 -7.49 -4.04 1.94
N ARG A 102 -7.06 -4.50 0.75
CA ARG A 102 -7.54 -3.96 -0.54
C ARG A 102 -9.03 -4.23 -0.76
N ASP A 103 -9.53 -5.37 -0.30
CA ASP A 103 -10.94 -5.75 -0.39
C ASP A 103 -11.83 -5.10 0.70
N GLY A 104 -11.24 -4.28 1.58
CA GLY A 104 -11.94 -3.62 2.68
C GLY A 104 -12.12 -4.48 3.94
N ASP A 105 -11.51 -5.67 3.97
CA ASP A 105 -11.57 -6.60 5.09
C ASP A 105 -10.38 -6.43 6.04
N GLY A 106 -10.26 -5.22 6.59
CA GLY A 106 -9.14 -4.84 7.48
C GLY A 106 -9.07 -5.67 8.76
N ASP A 107 -10.21 -6.03 9.36
CA ASP A 107 -10.22 -6.76 10.63
C ASP A 107 -9.65 -8.18 10.49
N ASN A 108 -9.98 -8.90 9.41
CA ASN A 108 -9.36 -10.19 9.13
C ASN A 108 -7.88 -10.05 8.76
N ALA A 109 -7.50 -8.97 8.07
CA ALA A 109 -6.09 -8.71 7.77
C ALA A 109 -5.27 -8.50 9.05
N LEU A 110 -5.78 -7.72 10.01
CA LEU A 110 -5.11 -7.48 11.28
C LEU A 110 -4.98 -8.77 12.09
N ARG A 111 -6.06 -9.54 12.25
CA ARG A 111 -6.03 -10.83 12.95
C ARG A 111 -5.03 -11.81 12.34
N LEU A 112 -4.93 -11.84 11.02
CA LEU A 112 -3.93 -12.66 10.31
C LEU A 112 -2.51 -12.23 10.68
N LEU A 113 -2.21 -10.93 10.61
CA LEU A 113 -0.89 -10.39 10.93
C LEU A 113 -0.49 -10.59 12.40
N GLU A 114 -1.44 -10.42 13.33
CA GLU A 114 -1.24 -10.67 14.75
C GLU A 114 -0.95 -12.16 15.02
N ALA A 115 -1.80 -13.06 14.50
CA ALA A 115 -1.59 -14.50 14.65
C ALA A 115 -0.25 -14.94 14.06
N LEU A 116 0.12 -14.42 12.89
CA LEU A 116 1.42 -14.70 12.29
C LEU A 116 2.57 -14.19 13.17
N PHE A 117 2.48 -12.95 13.68
CA PHE A 117 3.51 -12.36 14.53
C PHE A 117 3.69 -13.12 15.84
N GLU A 118 2.59 -13.47 16.51
CA GLU A 118 2.59 -14.28 17.73
C GLU A 118 3.17 -15.68 17.49
N GLY A 119 2.71 -16.35 16.42
CA GLY A 119 3.17 -17.69 16.05
C GLY A 119 4.67 -17.73 15.75
N VAL A 120 5.18 -16.78 14.96
CA VAL A 120 6.61 -16.66 14.67
C VAL A 120 7.40 -16.33 15.93
N SER A 121 6.93 -15.39 16.75
CA SER A 121 7.61 -14.99 17.99
C SER A 121 7.70 -16.14 18.99
N ALA A 122 6.62 -16.92 19.14
CA ALA A 122 6.55 -18.07 20.03
C ALA A 122 7.12 -19.37 19.43
N ARG A 123 7.49 -19.37 18.15
CA ARG A 123 7.91 -20.56 17.38
C ARG A 123 6.86 -21.68 17.41
N ILE A 124 5.58 -21.32 17.23
CA ILE A 124 4.44 -22.24 17.23
C ILE A 124 3.79 -22.22 15.85
N ASP A 125 3.70 -23.39 15.21
CA ASP A 125 3.00 -23.54 13.93
C ASP A 125 1.58 -23.00 14.05
N THR A 126 1.21 -22.10 13.12
CA THR A 126 0.01 -21.29 13.27
C THR A 126 -0.82 -21.36 12.00
N GLU A 127 -2.11 -21.64 12.16
CA GLU A 127 -3.06 -21.49 11.07
C GLU A 127 -3.38 -20.01 10.85
N VAL A 128 -3.13 -19.54 9.64
CA VAL A 128 -3.46 -18.19 9.19
C VAL A 128 -4.34 -18.33 7.96
N ASP A 129 -5.39 -17.52 7.85
CA ASP A 129 -6.20 -17.42 6.63
C ASP A 129 -6.86 -18.72 6.12
N GLN A 130 -7.74 -19.35 6.90
CA GLN A 130 -8.56 -20.52 6.48
C GLN A 130 -7.74 -21.69 5.90
N GLY A 131 -7.17 -22.53 6.78
CA GLY A 131 -6.53 -23.80 6.40
C GLY A 131 -5.09 -23.68 5.87
N LEU A 132 -4.48 -22.49 5.88
CA LEU A 132 -3.04 -22.35 5.63
C LEU A 132 -2.29 -22.40 6.96
N VAL A 133 -1.59 -23.51 7.20
CA VAL A 133 -0.70 -23.66 8.36
C VAL A 133 0.69 -23.17 7.98
N VAL A 134 1.19 -22.16 8.69
CA VAL A 134 2.56 -21.67 8.57
C VAL A 134 3.44 -22.42 9.57
N PRO A 135 4.53 -23.07 9.13
CA PRO A 135 5.42 -23.83 10.01
C PRO A 135 6.37 -22.89 10.79
N CYS A 136 5.81 -22.02 11.63
CA CYS A 136 6.56 -21.00 12.37
C CYS A 136 7.67 -21.59 13.26
N SER A 137 7.49 -22.82 13.75
CA SER A 137 8.50 -23.52 14.55
C SER A 137 9.77 -23.86 13.75
N GLN A 138 9.67 -23.87 12.42
CA GLN A 138 10.73 -24.29 11.49
C GLN A 138 11.18 -23.17 10.56
N LEU A 139 10.87 -21.90 10.84
CA LEU A 139 11.25 -20.81 9.93
C LEU A 139 12.77 -20.59 9.86
N ALA A 140 13.42 -20.59 11.01
CA ALA A 140 14.81 -20.19 11.18
C ALA A 140 15.63 -21.29 11.85
N THR A 141 16.84 -21.54 11.31
CA THR A 141 17.78 -22.53 11.85
C THR A 141 18.58 -22.02 13.05
N THR A 142 18.76 -20.71 13.16
CA THR A 142 19.50 -20.07 14.27
C THR A 142 18.61 -19.09 15.04
N GLU A 143 19.08 -18.67 16.22
CA GLU A 143 18.40 -17.63 17.00
C GLU A 143 18.54 -16.26 16.35
N ASP A 144 19.68 -15.97 15.73
CA ASP A 144 19.91 -14.70 15.02
C ASP A 144 18.98 -14.57 13.81
N ASP A 145 18.83 -15.66 13.03
CA ASP A 145 17.88 -15.70 11.91
C ASP A 145 16.44 -15.45 12.39
N HIS A 146 16.06 -16.08 13.51
CA HIS A 146 14.72 -15.91 14.09
C HIS A 146 14.49 -14.47 14.56
N HIS A 147 15.44 -13.86 15.26
CA HIS A 147 15.35 -12.46 15.65
C HIS A 147 15.21 -11.52 14.45
N GLU A 148 15.89 -11.81 13.34
CA GLU A 148 15.74 -11.04 12.10
C GLU A 148 14.34 -11.18 11.51
N VAL A 149 13.80 -12.40 11.43
CA VAL A 149 12.44 -12.66 10.94
C VAL A 149 11.38 -11.98 11.83
N VAL A 150 11.51 -12.09 13.16
CA VAL A 150 10.61 -11.44 14.12
C VAL A 150 10.66 -9.92 13.95
N ARG A 151 11.86 -9.34 13.83
CA ARG A 151 12.02 -7.89 13.60
C ARG A 151 11.37 -7.45 12.30
N TRP A 152 11.59 -8.18 11.22
CA TRP A 152 10.94 -7.90 9.94
C TRP A 152 9.42 -7.95 10.08
N LEU A 153 8.87 -9.00 10.68
CA LEU A 153 7.44 -9.18 10.82
C LEU A 153 6.80 -8.13 11.75
N TRP A 154 7.53 -7.68 12.78
CA TRP A 154 7.12 -6.54 13.59
C TRP A 154 6.96 -5.27 12.74
N THR A 155 7.88 -4.98 11.80
CA THR A 155 7.71 -3.84 10.89
C THR A 155 6.50 -3.99 9.96
N VAL A 156 6.18 -5.22 9.55
CA VAL A 156 4.97 -5.53 8.76
C VAL A 156 3.72 -5.31 9.59
N LEU A 157 3.66 -5.81 10.82
CA LEU A 157 2.52 -5.64 11.74
C LEU A 157 2.26 -4.16 12.04
N LEU A 158 3.32 -3.38 12.24
CA LEU A 158 3.22 -1.93 12.38
C LEU A 158 2.65 -1.28 11.11
N ALA A 159 3.22 -1.55 9.95
CA ALA A 159 2.84 -0.85 8.72
C ALA A 159 1.47 -1.29 8.18
N ASP A 160 1.27 -2.60 8.00
CA ASP A 160 0.08 -3.17 7.36
C ASP A 160 -1.08 -3.34 8.36
N GLY A 161 -0.80 -3.63 9.64
CA GLY A 161 -1.82 -3.64 10.70
C GLY A 161 -2.40 -2.25 10.95
N THR A 162 -1.56 -1.21 10.99
CA THR A 162 -2.02 0.18 11.05
C THR A 162 -2.89 0.53 9.84
N ARG A 163 -2.47 0.14 8.62
CA ARG A 163 -3.26 0.40 7.41
C ARG A 163 -4.63 -0.31 7.44
N ALA A 164 -4.69 -1.52 7.98
CA ALA A 164 -5.94 -2.26 8.12
C ALA A 164 -6.99 -1.48 8.95
N MET A 165 -6.57 -0.82 10.03
CA MET A 165 -7.46 0.01 10.85
C MET A 165 -7.76 1.37 10.23
N THR A 166 -6.75 2.07 9.68
CA THR A 166 -6.95 3.43 9.15
C THR A 166 -7.83 3.45 7.90
N THR A 167 -7.78 2.42 7.06
CA THR A 167 -8.68 2.26 5.90
C THR A 167 -10.14 2.09 6.31
N ALA A 168 -10.40 1.49 7.47
CA ALA A 168 -11.73 1.41 8.09
C ALA A 168 -12.12 2.68 8.88
N GLY A 169 -11.27 3.72 8.91
CA GLY A 169 -11.51 4.95 9.66
C GLY A 169 -11.27 4.84 11.17
N ARG A 170 -10.71 3.72 11.66
CA ARG A 170 -10.44 3.42 13.08
C ARG A 170 -9.10 4.02 13.53
N TRP A 171 -8.98 5.35 13.46
CA TRP A 171 -7.70 6.06 13.73
C TRP A 171 -7.23 5.95 15.17
N THR A 172 -8.14 5.98 16.15
CA THR A 172 -7.79 5.82 17.57
C THR A 172 -7.23 4.42 17.84
N ASP A 173 -7.88 3.38 17.33
CA ASP A 173 -7.40 2.00 17.46
C ASP A 173 -6.03 1.82 16.80
N ALA A 174 -5.81 2.46 15.65
CA ALA A 174 -4.52 2.47 14.98
C ALA A 174 -3.42 3.13 15.83
N LEU A 175 -3.73 4.24 16.51
CA LEU A 175 -2.81 4.89 17.44
C LEU A 175 -2.51 4.00 18.66
N ASP A 176 -3.51 3.35 19.24
CA ASP A 176 -3.32 2.46 20.39
C ASP A 176 -2.47 1.23 20.03
N HIS A 177 -2.67 0.67 18.83
CA HIS A 177 -1.83 -0.38 18.26
C HIS A 177 -0.38 0.06 18.12
N LEU A 178 -0.14 1.25 17.53
CA LEU A 178 1.19 1.81 17.38
C LEU A 178 1.84 2.08 18.74
N ARG A 179 1.10 2.58 19.74
CA ARG A 179 1.62 2.81 21.09
C ARG A 179 2.03 1.50 21.77
N THR A 180 1.17 0.47 21.69
CA THR A 180 1.45 -0.87 22.22
C THR A 180 2.75 -1.43 21.65
N HIS A 181 3.02 -1.18 20.38
CA HIS A 181 4.21 -1.68 19.68
C HIS A 181 5.35 -0.66 19.56
N ASN A 182 5.31 0.48 20.27
CA ASN A 182 6.30 1.56 20.20
C ASN A 182 6.58 2.09 18.77
N GLY A 183 5.55 2.08 17.91
CA GLY A 183 5.61 2.51 16.50
C GLY A 183 5.48 4.02 16.26
N VAL A 184 5.35 4.85 17.30
CA VAL A 184 5.27 6.31 17.15
C VAL A 184 6.65 6.96 17.33
N GLY A 185 7.29 7.29 16.21
CA GLY A 185 8.58 7.97 16.19
C GLY A 185 8.51 9.50 16.37
N ASN A 186 9.67 10.16 16.25
CA ASN A 186 9.80 11.62 16.27
C ASN A 186 9.93 12.27 14.88
N ARG A 187 10.08 11.48 13.82
CA ARG A 187 10.04 11.92 12.41
C ARG A 187 8.64 11.76 11.82
N MET A 188 8.35 12.41 10.68
CA MET A 188 7.03 12.37 10.02
C MET A 188 6.78 11.07 9.22
N SER A 189 7.07 9.93 9.86
CA SER A 189 6.80 8.59 9.35
C SER A 189 5.31 8.21 9.54
N ASP A 190 4.91 7.03 9.06
CA ASP A 190 3.52 6.56 9.16
C ASP A 190 2.95 6.62 10.59
N GLY A 191 3.69 6.15 11.59
CA GLY A 191 3.22 6.17 12.98
C GLY A 191 2.95 7.57 13.53
N ARG A 192 3.81 8.55 13.19
CA ARG A 192 3.62 9.96 13.60
C ARG A 192 2.43 10.58 12.90
N GLN A 193 2.25 10.31 11.61
CA GLN A 193 1.10 10.79 10.85
C GLN A 193 -0.21 10.25 11.42
N VAL A 194 -0.27 8.95 11.74
CA VAL A 194 -1.45 8.30 12.33
C VAL A 194 -1.78 8.91 13.68
N ALA A 195 -0.78 9.17 14.51
CA ALA A 195 -0.98 9.82 15.79
C ALA A 195 -1.60 11.22 15.65
N VAL A 196 -1.05 12.07 14.78
CA VAL A 196 -1.61 13.40 14.49
C VAL A 196 -3.05 13.29 14.01
N ILE A 197 -3.34 12.40 13.04
CA ILE A 197 -4.67 12.26 12.47
C ILE A 197 -5.68 11.70 13.49
N ALA A 198 -5.26 10.78 14.36
CA ALA A 198 -6.11 10.26 15.42
C ALA A 198 -6.56 11.38 16.38
N HIS A 199 -5.66 12.30 16.73
CA HIS A 199 -6.01 13.50 17.52
C HIS A 199 -6.96 14.43 16.74
N LEU A 200 -6.70 14.70 15.46
CA LEU A 200 -7.60 15.52 14.62
C LEU A 200 -9.01 14.91 14.50
N VAL A 201 -9.12 13.61 14.27
CA VAL A 201 -10.40 12.89 14.17
C VAL A 201 -11.14 12.86 15.51
N ALA A 202 -10.42 12.90 16.63
CA ALA A 202 -10.97 13.01 17.98
C ALA A 202 -11.37 14.45 18.37
N GLY A 203 -11.07 15.45 17.54
CA GLY A 203 -11.30 16.87 17.83
C GLY A 203 -10.23 17.51 18.73
N ASP A 204 -9.10 16.84 18.94
CA ASP A 204 -7.99 17.31 19.75
C ASP A 204 -6.93 18.00 18.88
N ALA A 205 -7.32 19.16 18.32
CA ALA A 205 -6.46 19.94 17.45
C ALA A 205 -5.18 20.44 18.15
N GLN A 206 -5.23 20.65 19.47
CA GLN A 206 -4.10 21.13 20.25
C GLN A 206 -3.00 20.06 20.34
N GLU A 207 -3.35 18.82 20.65
CA GLU A 207 -2.38 17.73 20.73
C GLU A 207 -1.84 17.36 19.34
N ALA A 208 -2.70 17.37 18.32
CA ALA A 208 -2.29 17.21 16.93
C ALA A 208 -1.23 18.25 16.52
N TRP A 209 -1.46 19.53 16.86
CA TRP A 209 -0.51 20.61 16.58
C TRP A 209 0.81 20.41 17.33
N GLN A 210 0.78 20.06 18.62
CA GLN A 210 2.00 19.80 19.40
C GLN A 210 2.82 18.64 18.81
N MET A 211 2.16 17.59 18.32
CA MET A 211 2.82 16.50 17.63
C MET A 211 3.49 16.94 16.33
N VAL A 212 2.85 17.81 15.55
CA VAL A 212 3.47 18.37 14.33
C VAL A 212 4.66 19.27 14.70
N ASP A 213 4.50 20.19 15.65
CA ASP A 213 5.53 21.15 16.05
C ASP A 213 6.79 20.48 16.63
N SER A 214 6.61 19.41 17.40
CA SER A 214 7.72 18.63 17.96
C SER A 214 8.31 17.58 16.99
N THR A 215 7.89 17.56 15.73
CA THR A 215 8.44 16.64 14.73
C THR A 215 9.84 17.06 14.31
N VAL A 216 10.78 16.13 14.36
CA VAL A 216 12.15 16.34 13.86
C VAL A 216 12.11 16.49 12.33
N PRO A 217 12.70 17.56 11.77
CA PRO A 217 12.78 17.74 10.32
C PRO A 217 13.41 16.54 9.62
N GLY A 218 12.88 16.22 8.44
CA GLY A 218 13.29 15.07 7.65
C GLY A 218 13.51 15.39 6.18
N GLU A 219 13.29 14.41 5.32
CA GLU A 219 13.35 14.54 3.87
C GLU A 219 12.29 15.53 3.36
N PRO A 220 12.44 16.09 2.14
CA PRO A 220 11.48 17.07 1.61
C PRO A 220 10.01 16.59 1.66
N TRP A 221 9.77 15.31 1.41
CA TRP A 221 8.42 14.74 1.49
C TRP A 221 7.86 14.72 2.91
N GLU A 222 8.69 14.49 3.94
CA GLU A 222 8.27 14.54 5.34
C GLU A 222 7.90 15.96 5.75
N GLN A 223 8.66 16.95 5.27
CA GLN A 223 8.38 18.37 5.52
C GLN A 223 7.05 18.79 4.88
N ALA A 224 6.77 18.35 3.64
CA ALA A 224 5.50 18.60 2.98
C ALA A 224 4.32 17.97 3.73
N VAL A 225 4.47 16.72 4.19
CA VAL A 225 3.42 16.05 4.97
C VAL A 225 3.22 16.73 6.34
N ALA A 226 4.29 17.14 7.01
CA ALA A 226 4.21 17.87 8.28
C ALA A 226 3.50 19.22 8.10
N ALA A 227 3.83 19.98 7.05
CA ALA A 227 3.19 21.26 6.76
C ALA A 227 1.70 21.09 6.40
N LEU A 228 1.36 20.04 5.63
CA LEU A 228 -0.02 19.67 5.31
C LEU A 228 -0.82 19.32 6.58
N LEU A 229 -0.29 18.45 7.45
CA LEU A 229 -0.93 18.09 8.71
C LEU A 229 -1.04 19.29 9.66
N GLY A 230 -0.04 20.18 9.69
CA GLY A 230 -0.11 21.43 10.44
C GLY A 230 -1.21 22.38 9.94
N ALA A 231 -1.46 22.44 8.63
CA ALA A 231 -2.58 23.19 8.08
C ALA A 231 -3.93 22.55 8.45
N LEU A 232 -4.01 21.22 8.48
CA LEU A 232 -5.20 20.47 8.90
C LEU A 232 -5.51 20.57 10.40
N CYS A 233 -4.60 21.07 11.23
CA CYS A 233 -4.86 21.32 12.65
C CYS A 233 -5.82 22.49 12.91
N GLY A 234 -6.14 23.30 11.91
CA GLY A 234 -7.16 24.35 12.02
C GLY A 234 -8.30 24.12 11.03
N ASP A 235 -9.54 24.44 11.43
CA ASP A 235 -10.71 24.32 10.55
C ASP A 235 -10.58 25.16 9.28
N HIS A 236 -9.95 26.34 9.41
CA HIS A 236 -9.69 27.28 8.32
C HIS A 236 -8.22 27.75 8.43
N PRO A 237 -7.27 27.06 7.79
CA PRO A 237 -5.87 27.41 7.93
C PRO A 237 -5.62 28.83 7.41
N PRO A 238 -4.96 29.70 8.19
CA PRO A 238 -4.65 31.06 7.76
C PRO A 238 -3.68 31.03 6.57
N GLU A 239 -3.66 32.11 5.76
CA GLU A 239 -2.81 32.18 4.56
C GLU A 239 -1.34 31.81 4.80
N PRO A 240 -0.67 32.24 5.89
CA PRO A 240 0.71 31.82 6.15
C PRO A 240 0.89 30.31 6.33
N ALA A 241 -0.12 29.60 6.83
CA ALA A 241 -0.07 28.13 6.95
C ALA A 241 -0.25 27.46 5.59
N ARG A 242 -1.20 27.96 4.77
CA ARG A 242 -1.41 27.48 3.39
C ARG A 242 -0.17 27.73 2.53
N GLU A 243 0.47 28.89 2.65
CA GLU A 243 1.68 29.22 1.89
C GLU A 243 2.88 28.36 2.30
N ARG A 244 3.05 28.06 3.60
CA ARG A 244 4.09 27.11 4.05
C ARG A 244 3.86 25.70 3.50
N MET A 245 2.62 25.22 3.54
CA MET A 245 2.23 23.93 2.95
C MET A 245 2.51 23.92 1.45
N TRP A 246 2.09 24.96 0.73
CA TRP A 246 2.33 25.13 -0.70
C TRP A 246 3.82 25.10 -1.05
N THR A 247 4.61 25.93 -0.36
CA THR A 247 6.06 25.99 -0.54
C THR A 247 6.70 24.64 -0.30
N ALA A 248 6.32 23.91 0.76
CA ALA A 248 6.88 22.59 1.03
C ALA A 248 6.47 21.56 -0.05
N TYR A 249 5.22 21.61 -0.52
CA TYR A 249 4.70 20.73 -1.57
C TYR A 249 5.48 20.86 -2.89
N ILE A 250 5.70 22.08 -3.39
CA ILE A 250 6.38 22.30 -4.67
C ILE A 250 7.86 21.90 -4.64
N GLN A 251 8.45 21.75 -3.45
CA GLN A 251 9.84 21.30 -3.26
C GLN A 251 9.98 19.77 -3.26
N VAL A 252 8.88 19.01 -3.26
CA VAL A 252 8.96 17.54 -3.30
C VAL A 252 9.21 17.09 -4.74
N PRO A 253 10.37 16.49 -5.06
CA PRO A 253 10.70 16.10 -6.42
C PRO A 253 9.81 14.93 -6.87
N TRP A 254 9.17 15.08 -8.03
CA TRP A 254 8.40 13.98 -8.63
C TRP A 254 9.29 12.82 -9.05
N SER A 255 8.84 11.60 -8.75
CA SER A 255 9.39 10.37 -9.29
C SER A 255 8.27 9.42 -9.70
N ALA A 256 8.39 8.81 -10.88
CA ALA A 256 7.45 7.80 -11.36
C ALA A 256 7.32 6.62 -10.37
N ALA A 257 8.41 6.29 -9.65
CA ALA A 257 8.41 5.24 -8.64
C ALA A 257 7.53 5.59 -7.42
N THR A 258 7.38 6.87 -7.08
CA THR A 258 6.56 7.35 -5.95
C THR A 258 5.30 8.09 -6.41
N ALA A 259 4.89 7.93 -7.68
CA ALA A 259 3.79 8.68 -8.29
C ALA A 259 2.47 8.60 -7.51
N VAL A 260 2.16 7.45 -6.90
CA VAL A 260 0.95 7.29 -6.06
C VAL A 260 1.03 8.18 -4.81
N PHE A 261 2.20 8.25 -4.16
CA PHE A 261 2.40 9.16 -3.03
C PHE A 261 2.18 10.61 -3.46
N HIS A 262 2.77 11.04 -4.58
CA HIS A 262 2.60 12.41 -5.06
C HIS A 262 1.15 12.74 -5.44
N THR A 263 0.46 11.79 -6.07
CA THR A 263 -0.96 11.94 -6.42
C THR A 263 -1.79 12.20 -5.17
N ARG A 264 -1.61 11.38 -4.12
CA ARG A 264 -2.33 11.56 -2.85
C ARG A 264 -1.93 12.83 -2.11
N LEU A 265 -0.64 13.20 -2.13
CA LEU A 265 -0.16 14.43 -1.52
C LEU A 265 -0.78 15.65 -2.20
N GLY A 266 -0.74 15.72 -3.53
CA GLY A 266 -1.35 16.82 -4.30
C GLY A 266 -2.86 16.90 -4.10
N LEU A 267 -3.56 15.77 -4.12
CA LEU A 267 -4.99 15.73 -3.79
C LEU A 267 -5.29 16.23 -2.37
N SER A 268 -4.43 15.92 -1.40
CA SER A 268 -4.62 16.38 -0.02
C SER A 268 -4.30 17.88 0.13
N VAL A 269 -3.33 18.40 -0.62
CA VAL A 269 -3.06 19.84 -0.72
C VAL A 269 -4.24 20.58 -1.34
N ALA A 270 -4.80 20.06 -2.44
CA ALA A 270 -6.00 20.61 -3.08
C ALA A 270 -7.21 20.64 -2.13
N ASP A 271 -7.42 19.60 -1.33
CA ASP A 271 -8.48 19.57 -0.31
C ASP A 271 -8.32 20.71 0.72
N VAL A 272 -7.09 21.04 1.14
CA VAL A 272 -6.80 22.12 2.11
C VAL A 272 -6.92 23.51 1.49
N LEU A 273 -6.51 23.67 0.23
CA LEU A 273 -6.59 24.94 -0.49
C LEU A 273 -8.04 25.30 -0.84
N GLY A 274 -8.85 24.28 -1.19
CA GLY A 274 -10.25 24.43 -1.55
C GLY A 274 -10.45 24.81 -3.03
N PRO A 275 -11.70 24.76 -3.53
CA PRO A 275 -12.01 24.85 -4.96
C PRO A 275 -11.85 26.25 -5.57
N HIS A 276 -11.70 27.29 -4.76
CA HIS A 276 -11.62 28.69 -5.20
C HIS A 276 -10.20 29.26 -5.14
N ASP A 277 -9.21 28.44 -4.80
CA ASP A 277 -7.80 28.84 -4.74
C ASP A 277 -7.11 28.48 -6.06
N ASP A 278 -6.47 29.47 -6.71
CA ASP A 278 -5.77 29.28 -8.01
C ASP A 278 -4.69 28.19 -7.94
N ARG A 279 -4.12 27.94 -6.75
CA ARG A 279 -3.15 26.86 -6.54
C ARG A 279 -3.79 25.48 -6.69
N THR A 280 -5.09 25.33 -6.41
CA THR A 280 -5.82 24.06 -6.59
C THR A 280 -5.91 23.66 -8.05
N GLU A 281 -6.17 24.61 -8.94
CA GLU A 281 -6.16 24.39 -10.39
C GLU A 281 -4.76 23.99 -10.87
N THR A 282 -3.73 24.70 -10.39
CA THR A 282 -2.32 24.42 -10.70
C THR A 282 -1.93 22.99 -10.33
N VAL A 283 -2.24 22.54 -9.10
CA VAL A 283 -1.97 21.15 -8.64
C VAL A 283 -2.69 20.15 -9.52
N THR A 284 -3.96 20.40 -9.81
CA THR A 284 -4.80 19.48 -10.57
C THR A 284 -4.25 19.30 -11.98
N HIS A 285 -3.91 20.41 -12.65
CA HIS A 285 -3.32 20.39 -13.99
C HIS A 285 -1.98 19.65 -14.03
N ASP A 286 -1.09 19.93 -13.07
CA ASP A 286 0.20 19.26 -12.94
C ASP A 286 0.06 17.75 -12.71
N LEU A 287 -0.88 17.33 -11.85
CA LEU A 287 -1.17 15.92 -11.61
C LEU A 287 -1.67 15.23 -12.88
N ILE A 288 -2.62 15.84 -13.61
CA ILE A 288 -3.14 15.30 -14.88
C ILE A 288 -1.98 15.07 -15.85
N GLY A 289 -1.16 16.10 -16.10
CA GLY A 289 -0.07 16.03 -17.07
C GLY A 289 0.94 14.92 -16.72
N ARG A 290 1.33 14.81 -15.44
CA ARG A 290 2.28 13.78 -14.99
C ARG A 290 1.71 12.37 -15.04
N ILE A 291 0.45 12.19 -14.64
CA ILE A 291 -0.22 10.88 -14.64
C ILE A 291 -0.38 10.33 -16.06
N LEU A 292 -0.75 11.19 -17.02
CA LEU A 292 -0.85 10.81 -18.42
C LEU A 292 0.52 10.52 -19.04
N ALA A 293 1.54 11.32 -18.70
CA ALA A 293 2.92 11.06 -19.14
C ALA A 293 3.48 9.72 -18.62
N ASP A 294 3.26 9.41 -17.34
CA ASP A 294 3.71 8.16 -16.71
C ASP A 294 2.80 6.96 -17.05
N ARG A 295 1.63 7.20 -17.64
CA ARG A 295 0.58 6.19 -17.95
C ARG A 295 0.26 5.28 -16.76
N ASN A 296 0.18 5.84 -15.56
CA ASN A 296 -0.01 5.07 -14.34
C ASN A 296 -1.50 4.95 -13.97
N GLY A 297 -2.09 3.78 -14.21
CA GLY A 297 -3.50 3.51 -13.93
C GLY A 297 -3.89 3.66 -12.46
N TYR A 298 -2.98 3.40 -11.51
CA TYR A 298 -3.29 3.59 -10.08
C TYR A 298 -3.54 5.07 -9.76
N CYS A 299 -2.68 5.95 -10.28
CA CYS A 299 -2.82 7.39 -10.07
C CYS A 299 -4.05 7.94 -10.82
N ALA A 300 -4.29 7.48 -12.04
CA ALA A 300 -5.46 7.86 -12.82
C ALA A 300 -6.77 7.50 -12.09
N ARG A 301 -6.85 6.28 -11.52
CA ARG A 301 -8.01 5.87 -10.72
C ARG A 301 -8.24 6.75 -9.50
N GLU A 302 -7.18 7.08 -8.77
CA GLU A 302 -7.29 7.97 -7.61
C GLU A 302 -7.75 9.38 -8.00
N LEU A 303 -7.26 9.91 -9.11
CA LEU A 303 -7.63 11.23 -9.61
C LEU A 303 -9.10 11.28 -10.04
N VAL A 304 -9.55 10.30 -10.84
CA VAL A 304 -10.95 10.19 -11.29
C VAL A 304 -11.91 10.00 -10.12
N ALA A 305 -11.51 9.28 -9.07
CA ALA A 305 -12.34 9.09 -7.88
C ALA A 305 -12.40 10.33 -6.98
N ALA A 306 -11.37 11.17 -6.99
CA ALA A 306 -11.23 12.30 -6.06
C ALA A 306 -11.72 13.65 -6.63
N ILE A 307 -11.59 13.85 -7.94
CA ILE A 307 -11.85 15.16 -8.56
C ILE A 307 -13.22 15.14 -9.28
N PRO A 308 -14.05 16.19 -9.13
CA PRO A 308 -15.32 16.30 -9.83
C PRO A 308 -15.15 16.21 -11.36
N GLN A 309 -16.11 15.56 -12.03
CA GLN A 309 -16.08 15.37 -13.49
C GLN A 309 -16.02 16.70 -14.26
N ASP A 310 -16.64 17.76 -13.74
CA ASP A 310 -16.59 19.09 -14.37
C ASP A 310 -15.17 19.66 -14.40
N THR A 311 -14.37 19.43 -13.35
CA THR A 311 -12.95 19.82 -13.29
C THR A 311 -12.10 18.96 -14.22
N LEU A 312 -12.49 17.70 -14.44
CA LEU A 312 -11.83 16.77 -15.35
C LEU A 312 -12.39 16.81 -16.78
N ARG A 313 -13.17 17.82 -17.19
CA ARG A 313 -13.91 17.79 -18.46
C ARG A 313 -13.07 17.38 -19.67
N ASP A 314 -11.86 17.93 -19.80
CA ASP A 314 -11.01 17.69 -20.98
C ASP A 314 -10.17 16.41 -20.86
N ALA A 315 -9.66 16.10 -19.67
CA ALA A 315 -8.77 14.95 -19.43
C ALA A 315 -9.49 13.68 -18.95
N GLY A 316 -10.74 13.81 -18.50
CA GLY A 316 -11.53 12.77 -17.86
C GLY A 316 -11.74 11.53 -18.74
N PRO A 317 -12.08 11.68 -20.05
CA PRO A 317 -12.15 10.54 -20.96
C PRO A 317 -10.83 9.78 -21.05
N GLU A 318 -9.71 10.47 -21.23
CA GLU A 318 -8.39 9.85 -21.37
C GLU A 318 -7.94 9.14 -20.08
N LEU A 319 -8.15 9.76 -18.92
CA LEU A 319 -7.88 9.14 -17.61
C LEU A 319 -8.74 7.91 -17.38
N SER A 320 -10.03 7.97 -17.73
CA SER A 320 -10.96 6.84 -17.60
C SER A 320 -10.60 5.70 -18.56
N ASP A 321 -10.18 6.03 -19.78
CA ASP A 321 -9.69 5.07 -20.75
C ASP A 321 -8.40 4.40 -20.28
N LEU A 322 -7.50 5.14 -19.65
CA LEU A 322 -6.30 4.60 -19.02
C LEU A 322 -6.66 3.63 -17.88
N VAL A 323 -7.56 4.00 -16.97
CA VAL A 323 -8.04 3.11 -15.90
C VAL A 323 -8.59 1.80 -16.48
N ARG A 324 -9.42 1.90 -17.52
CA ARG A 324 -9.99 0.74 -18.20
C ARG A 324 -8.91 -0.09 -18.88
N ALA A 325 -7.97 0.53 -19.59
CA ALA A 325 -6.87 -0.17 -20.26
C ALA A 325 -5.98 -0.93 -19.27
N CYS A 326 -5.81 -0.42 -18.05
CA CYS A 326 -5.09 -1.08 -16.96
C CYS A 326 -5.83 -2.26 -16.34
N GLY A 327 -7.08 -2.52 -16.75
CA GLY A 327 -7.88 -3.61 -16.20
C GLY A 327 -8.48 -3.31 -14.83
N LEU A 328 -8.30 -2.11 -14.29
CA LEU A 328 -8.69 -1.78 -12.93
C LEU A 328 -10.22 -1.86 -12.78
N ASP A 329 -10.65 -2.62 -11.77
CA ASP A 329 -12.06 -2.74 -11.36
C ASP A 329 -12.99 -3.36 -12.44
N GLN A 330 -12.45 -4.07 -13.43
CA GLN A 330 -13.23 -4.72 -14.50
C GLN A 330 -14.08 -5.92 -14.01
N ARG A 331 -13.78 -6.48 -12.82
CA ARG A 331 -14.46 -7.63 -12.19
C ARG A 331 -14.47 -8.89 -13.06
N GLY A 332 -13.44 -9.07 -13.89
CA GLY A 332 -13.36 -10.19 -14.81
C GLY A 332 -12.16 -10.11 -15.74
N LEU A 333 -11.85 -11.24 -16.35
CA LEU A 333 -10.84 -11.38 -17.39
C LEU A 333 -11.48 -12.01 -18.62
N ALA A 334 -11.04 -11.60 -19.81
CA ALA A 334 -11.37 -12.34 -21.02
C ALA A 334 -10.76 -13.76 -20.94
N GLN A 335 -11.50 -14.78 -21.38
CA GLN A 335 -11.08 -16.17 -21.30
C GLN A 335 -9.66 -16.44 -21.86
N PRO A 336 -9.23 -15.84 -23.00
CA PRO A 336 -7.86 -16.03 -23.48
C PRO A 336 -6.80 -15.48 -22.53
N VAL A 337 -7.07 -14.36 -21.86
CA VAL A 337 -6.15 -13.76 -20.88
C VAL A 337 -6.07 -14.64 -19.64
N GLN A 338 -7.22 -15.10 -19.13
CA GLN A 338 -7.27 -15.99 -17.98
C GLN A 338 -6.46 -17.28 -18.22
N ALA A 339 -6.64 -17.93 -19.38
CA ALA A 339 -5.91 -19.16 -19.70
C ALA A 339 -4.38 -18.95 -19.75
N ARG A 340 -3.92 -17.79 -20.24
CA ARG A 340 -2.48 -17.44 -20.23
C ARG A 340 -1.94 -17.27 -18.82
N LEU A 341 -2.70 -16.62 -17.94
CA LEU A 341 -2.31 -16.41 -16.54
C LEU A 341 -2.28 -17.73 -15.77
N ASP A 342 -3.31 -18.57 -15.93
CA ASP A 342 -3.37 -19.90 -15.30
C ASP A 342 -2.16 -20.76 -15.72
N ALA A 343 -1.80 -20.75 -17.01
CA ALA A 343 -0.62 -21.46 -17.50
C ALA A 343 0.69 -20.92 -16.89
N ALA A 344 0.84 -19.59 -16.79
CA ALA A 344 2.02 -18.96 -16.18
C ALA A 344 2.15 -19.30 -14.69
N VAL A 345 1.03 -19.24 -13.94
CA VAL A 345 0.98 -19.61 -12.52
C VAL A 345 1.31 -21.09 -12.34
N GLN A 346 0.72 -21.98 -13.13
CA GLN A 346 0.98 -23.41 -13.04
C GLN A 346 2.45 -23.73 -13.36
N GLY A 347 3.03 -23.10 -14.39
CA GLY A 347 4.44 -23.24 -14.72
C GLY A 347 5.35 -22.77 -13.59
N ALA A 348 5.03 -21.64 -12.96
CA ALA A 348 5.77 -21.12 -11.82
C ALA A 348 5.66 -22.03 -10.58
N LEU A 349 4.48 -22.57 -10.27
CA LEU A 349 4.31 -23.55 -9.18
C LEU A 349 5.15 -24.79 -9.40
N VAL A 350 5.21 -25.31 -10.64
CA VAL A 350 6.10 -26.44 -10.97
C VAL A 350 7.57 -26.06 -10.76
N ALA A 351 7.99 -24.88 -11.21
CA ALA A 351 9.36 -24.40 -11.04
C ALA A 351 9.75 -24.18 -9.57
N MET A 352 8.80 -23.92 -8.68
CA MET A 352 9.03 -23.82 -7.23
C MET A 352 9.30 -25.18 -6.55
N CYS A 353 8.78 -26.27 -7.13
CA CYS A 353 8.87 -27.63 -6.60
C CYS A 353 10.07 -28.44 -7.12
N VAL A 354 10.77 -27.94 -8.15
CA VAL A 354 12.00 -28.54 -8.72
C VAL A 354 13.23 -27.95 -8.05
#